data_AF-A0A7S4S111-F1
#
_entry.id   AF-A0A7S4S111-F1
#
_cell.length_a   1.000
_cell.length_b   1.000
_cell.length_c   1.000
_cell.angle_alpha   90.00
_cell.angle_beta   90.00
_cell.angle_gamma   90.00
#
_symmetry.space_group_name_H-M   'P 1'
#
loop_
_entity.id
_entity.type
_entity.pdbx_description
1 polymer ?
#
loop_
_entity_poly.entity_id
_entity_poly.type
_entity_poly.pdbx_seq_one_letter_code
_entity_poly.pdbx_strand_id
1 'polypeptide(L)'
;GGASRAAAPPSLRRAPGAPELMAPVEEAGGGGGGGAESSSFELGQQCLRSGDLPGAIEHLEQALRSEGGETADVHLVLAEALWQSSQGAGTDKAMPHYEAAAALARAAGDTTKEGMIALGHGFALSQLGRAAEARERLGHARKLAEADGNEPAVQFVDRLLTQVAEPPAAGADAVKATWRQFAETLATGKPAVLFTRGSLSAPGDAEALKGARLLRAAGCSKLEVVDVCEPGPNVPEGLQGLADSPHLTFPQLFVAGQGLEAWLEVSAADLRERLGAAGVALGEPAADDAEPCHGGAAFSEGLEPWEVALVELVSKDGAGDWAAKAASLKEKGLSGGQDGPEFEAAALESAWARLAPVVREKLETQPEMPCGHSCNTCPTKHDCQLHDAVGHVRDIEDLAPKGH
;
A
#
# COMPACT_ATOMS: atom_id res chain seq x y z
N GLY A 1 -21.29 -39.20 65.08
CA GLY A 1 -21.93 -37.92 64.70
C GLY A 1 -20.87 -36.88 64.51
N GLY A 2 -21.00 -36.02 63.49
CA GLY A 2 -20.19 -34.81 63.30
C GLY A 2 -19.13 -34.89 62.20
N ALA A 3 -19.55 -35.04 60.94
CA ALA A 3 -18.69 -34.75 59.79
C ALA A 3 -18.60 -33.22 59.62
N SER A 4 -17.36 -32.71 59.55
CA SER A 4 -17.07 -31.31 59.25
C SER A 4 -17.28 -31.07 57.74
N ARG A 5 -18.27 -30.23 57.40
CA ARG A 5 -18.53 -29.74 56.05
C ARG A 5 -17.52 -28.63 55.72
N ALA A 6 -16.57 -28.91 54.85
CA ALA A 6 -15.82 -27.86 54.15
C ALA A 6 -16.73 -27.24 53.09
N ALA A 7 -16.93 -25.93 53.17
CA ALA A 7 -17.73 -25.14 52.25
C ALA A 7 -17.05 -25.05 50.87
N ALA A 8 -17.82 -25.27 49.81
CA ALA A 8 -17.40 -25.03 48.43
C ALA A 8 -17.21 -23.52 48.17
N PRO A 9 -16.21 -23.12 47.35
CA PRO A 9 -15.99 -21.73 47.00
C PRO A 9 -17.11 -21.20 46.07
N PRO A 10 -17.38 -19.88 46.09
CA PRO A 10 -18.51 -19.30 45.39
C PRO A 10 -18.31 -19.34 43.87
N SER A 11 -19.34 -19.84 43.19
CA SER A 11 -19.53 -19.79 41.74
C SER A 11 -19.25 -18.38 41.20
N LEU A 12 -18.27 -18.29 40.30
CA LEU A 12 -17.92 -17.09 39.56
C LEU A 12 -19.15 -16.56 38.82
N ARG A 13 -19.65 -15.41 39.26
CA ARG A 13 -20.75 -14.70 38.61
C ARG A 13 -20.31 -14.26 37.21
N ARG A 14 -21.14 -14.59 36.20
CA ARG A 14 -21.13 -13.98 34.85
C ARG A 14 -20.99 -12.46 35.01
N ALA A 15 -20.05 -11.86 34.27
CA ALA A 15 -19.93 -10.40 34.20
C ALA A 15 -21.22 -9.81 33.59
N PRO A 16 -21.82 -8.77 34.18
CA PRO A 16 -23.00 -8.13 33.64
C PRO A 16 -22.64 -7.39 32.35
N GLY A 17 -23.16 -7.84 31.20
CA GLY A 17 -23.00 -7.17 29.90
C GLY A 17 -22.44 -8.02 28.76
N ALA A 18 -22.07 -9.29 28.97
CA ALA A 18 -21.66 -10.17 27.87
C ALA A 18 -22.87 -10.54 26.99
N PRO A 19 -22.86 -10.25 25.67
CA PRO A 19 -23.91 -10.70 24.78
C PRO A 19 -23.88 -12.23 24.67
N GLU A 20 -25.06 -12.86 24.74
CA GLU A 20 -25.24 -14.25 24.37
C GLU A 20 -25.20 -14.30 22.84
N LEU A 21 -24.00 -14.42 22.27
CA LEU A 21 -23.76 -14.30 20.83
C LEU A 21 -24.28 -15.50 20.02
N MET A 22 -24.74 -16.58 20.67
CA MET A 22 -25.42 -17.68 20.02
C MET A 22 -26.62 -18.19 20.83
N ALA A 23 -27.80 -18.06 20.24
CA ALA A 23 -28.84 -19.08 20.41
C ALA A 23 -28.34 -20.38 19.74
N PRO A 24 -28.75 -21.56 20.22
CA PRO A 24 -28.25 -22.84 19.70
C PRO A 24 -28.45 -22.91 18.18
N VAL A 25 -27.38 -23.27 17.47
CA VAL A 25 -27.44 -23.68 16.06
C VAL A 25 -28.32 -24.93 16.02
N GLU A 26 -29.58 -24.78 15.60
CA GLU A 26 -30.45 -25.93 15.35
C GLU A 26 -29.97 -26.62 14.07
N GLU A 27 -29.42 -27.82 14.21
CA GLU A 27 -29.17 -28.69 13.08
C GLU A 27 -30.49 -29.12 12.43
N ALA A 28 -30.67 -28.74 11.17
CA ALA A 28 -31.66 -29.33 10.29
C ALA A 28 -31.21 -30.73 9.83
N GLY A 29 -31.51 -31.74 10.63
CA GLY A 29 -31.96 -33.07 10.19
C GLY A 29 -30.92 -34.11 9.75
N GLY A 30 -30.96 -35.27 10.41
CA GLY A 30 -30.41 -36.53 9.88
C GLY A 30 -30.38 -37.66 10.90
N GLY A 31 -31.50 -38.35 11.11
CA GLY A 31 -31.58 -39.49 12.04
C GLY A 31 -30.76 -40.71 11.59
N GLY A 32 -30.12 -41.37 12.56
CA GLY A 32 -29.49 -42.67 12.39
C GLY A 32 -28.96 -43.21 13.72
N GLY A 33 -29.66 -44.17 14.32
CA GLY A 33 -29.33 -44.74 15.62
C GLY A 33 -28.12 -45.68 15.60
N GLY A 34 -27.36 -45.64 16.69
CA GLY A 34 -26.28 -46.57 17.04
C GLY A 34 -25.30 -45.84 17.96
N GLY A 35 -25.10 -46.34 19.19
CA GLY A 35 -24.39 -45.66 20.29
C GLY A 35 -23.24 -44.74 19.84
N ALA A 36 -23.51 -43.44 19.80
CA ALA A 36 -22.63 -42.46 19.18
C ALA A 36 -21.54 -42.04 20.18
N GLU A 37 -20.28 -42.33 19.86
CA GLU A 37 -19.19 -41.51 20.36
C GLU A 37 -19.45 -40.09 19.85
N SER A 38 -19.74 -39.15 20.76
CA SER A 38 -19.90 -37.75 20.39
C SER A 38 -18.65 -37.26 19.67
N SER A 39 -18.84 -36.59 18.54
CA SER A 39 -17.73 -36.01 17.80
C SER A 39 -16.95 -35.02 18.68
N SER A 40 -15.65 -34.83 18.43
CA SER A 40 -14.86 -33.86 19.21
C SER A 40 -15.47 -32.45 19.14
N PHE A 41 -16.16 -32.11 18.05
CA PHE A 41 -16.88 -30.84 17.95
C PHE A 41 -18.08 -30.77 18.91
N GLU A 42 -18.91 -31.81 18.98
CA GLU A 42 -20.05 -31.88 19.91
C GLU A 42 -19.61 -31.81 21.38
N LEU A 43 -18.55 -32.55 21.73
CA LEU A 43 -17.96 -32.50 23.07
C LEU A 43 -17.43 -31.10 23.39
N GLY A 44 -16.76 -30.45 22.42
CA GLY A 44 -16.29 -29.08 22.54
C GLY A 44 -17.42 -28.10 22.83
N GLN A 45 -18.53 -28.17 22.10
CA GLN A 45 -19.70 -27.33 22.37
C GLN A 45 -20.35 -27.64 23.73
N GLN A 46 -20.39 -28.91 24.13
CA GLN A 46 -20.95 -29.30 25.43
C GLN A 46 -20.12 -28.72 26.58
N CYS A 47 -18.79 -28.79 26.48
CA CYS A 47 -17.88 -28.16 27.43
C CYS A 47 -18.05 -26.63 27.45
N LEU A 48 -18.21 -25.98 26.29
CA LEU A 48 -18.45 -24.53 26.22
C LEU A 48 -19.76 -24.15 26.94
N ARG A 49 -20.85 -24.90 26.69
CA ARG A 49 -22.15 -24.67 27.36
C ARG A 49 -22.11 -24.92 28.87
N SER A 50 -21.27 -25.86 29.33
CA SER A 50 -21.11 -26.14 30.76
C SER A 50 -20.14 -25.17 31.46
N GLY A 51 -19.44 -24.32 30.70
CA GLY A 51 -18.43 -23.39 31.20
C GLY A 51 -17.05 -24.03 31.42
N ASP A 52 -16.85 -25.28 30.97
CA ASP A 52 -15.54 -25.93 30.94
C ASP A 52 -14.74 -25.44 29.72
N LEU A 53 -14.21 -24.22 29.83
CA LEU A 53 -13.45 -23.58 28.75
C LEU A 53 -12.18 -24.36 28.35
N PRO A 54 -11.38 -24.91 29.29
CA PRO A 54 -10.25 -25.76 28.93
C PRO A 54 -10.67 -27.01 28.15
N GLY A 55 -11.71 -27.72 28.59
CA GLY A 55 -12.23 -28.89 27.87
C GLY A 55 -12.82 -28.54 26.51
N ALA A 56 -13.47 -27.38 26.39
CA ALA A 56 -13.99 -26.88 25.12
C ALA A 56 -12.86 -26.65 24.12
N ILE A 57 -11.81 -25.93 24.52
CA ILE A 57 -10.64 -25.66 23.67
C ILE A 57 -9.97 -26.96 23.25
N GLU A 58 -9.74 -27.90 24.17
CA GLU A 58 -9.08 -29.19 23.88
C GLU A 58 -9.85 -30.00 22.82
N HIS A 59 -11.16 -30.14 23.01
CA HIS A 59 -12.00 -30.90 22.09
C HIS A 59 -12.18 -30.20 20.73
N LEU A 60 -12.26 -28.88 20.69
CA LEU A 60 -12.36 -28.12 19.43
C LEU A 60 -11.05 -28.15 18.63
N GLU A 61 -9.91 -28.06 19.30
CA GLU A 61 -8.61 -28.27 18.64
C GLU A 61 -8.47 -29.72 18.14
N GLN A 62 -9.01 -30.70 18.86
CA GLN A 62 -9.06 -32.08 18.38
C GLN A 62 -9.98 -32.22 17.16
N ALA A 63 -11.11 -31.51 17.14
CA ALA A 63 -11.99 -31.47 15.97
C ALA A 63 -11.26 -30.91 14.75
N LEU A 64 -10.52 -29.81 14.88
CA LEU A 64 -9.71 -29.26 13.78
C LEU A 64 -8.65 -30.23 13.23
N ARG A 65 -8.11 -31.12 14.08
CA ARG A 65 -7.13 -32.14 13.66
C ARG A 65 -7.77 -33.35 12.99
N SER A 66 -9.10 -33.48 13.06
CA SER A 66 -9.82 -34.61 12.45
C SER A 66 -10.08 -34.38 10.95
N GLU A 67 -10.19 -35.47 10.20
CA GLU A 67 -10.48 -35.40 8.77
C GLU A 67 -11.84 -34.73 8.53
N GLY A 68 -11.86 -33.66 7.73
CA GLY A 68 -13.06 -32.85 7.50
C GLY A 68 -13.42 -31.88 8.64
N GLY A 69 -12.57 -31.74 9.66
CA GLY A 69 -12.82 -30.89 10.82
C GLY A 69 -12.59 -29.40 10.61
N GLU A 70 -11.93 -28.99 9.52
CA GLU A 70 -11.66 -27.59 9.17
C GLU A 70 -12.92 -26.93 8.60
N THR A 71 -13.83 -26.57 9.49
CA THR A 71 -15.12 -25.94 9.16
C THR A 71 -15.26 -24.57 9.80
N ALA A 72 -16.11 -23.71 9.21
CA ALA A 72 -16.38 -22.39 9.76
C ALA A 72 -16.89 -22.45 11.21
N ASP A 73 -17.71 -23.46 11.53
CA ASP A 73 -18.33 -23.60 12.86
C ASP A 73 -17.31 -24.05 13.91
N VAL A 74 -16.41 -24.99 13.59
CA VAL A 74 -15.34 -25.41 14.52
C VAL A 74 -14.43 -24.23 14.84
N HIS A 75 -14.03 -23.45 13.83
CA HIS A 75 -13.22 -22.25 14.03
C HIS A 75 -13.95 -21.18 14.86
N LEU A 76 -15.21 -20.88 14.54
CA LEU A 76 -15.99 -19.87 15.26
C LEU A 76 -16.16 -20.22 16.74
N VAL A 77 -16.53 -21.47 17.05
CA VAL A 77 -16.73 -21.94 18.43
C VAL A 77 -15.41 -21.96 19.20
N LEU A 78 -14.29 -22.28 18.55
CA LEU A 78 -12.96 -22.22 19.17
C LEU A 78 -12.54 -20.77 19.45
N ALA A 79 -12.79 -19.85 18.52
CA ALA A 79 -12.55 -18.42 18.73
C ALA A 79 -13.32 -17.90 19.95
N GLU A 80 -14.58 -18.31 20.10
CA GLU A 80 -15.42 -17.96 21.25
C GLU A 80 -14.89 -18.57 22.56
N ALA A 81 -14.54 -19.86 22.57
CA ALA A 81 -14.00 -20.52 23.76
C ALA A 81 -12.69 -19.85 24.24
N LEU A 82 -11.81 -19.48 23.31
CA LEU A 82 -10.58 -18.73 23.59
C LEU A 82 -10.88 -17.34 24.14
N TRP A 83 -11.83 -16.62 23.54
CA TRP A 83 -12.27 -15.31 23.99
C TRP A 83 -12.89 -15.35 25.40
N GLN A 84 -13.76 -16.32 25.69
CA GLN A 84 -14.33 -16.51 27.02
C GLN A 84 -13.25 -16.89 28.04
N SER A 85 -12.25 -17.69 27.64
CA SER A 85 -11.14 -18.08 28.51
C SER A 85 -10.26 -16.91 28.92
N SER A 86 -10.30 -15.78 28.20
CA SER A 86 -9.63 -14.54 28.60
C SER A 86 -10.50 -13.64 29.49
N GLN A 87 -11.59 -14.18 30.05
CA GLN A 87 -12.54 -13.46 30.90
C GLN A 87 -13.16 -12.23 30.22
N GLY A 88 -13.32 -12.28 28.89
CA GLY A 88 -13.93 -11.21 28.11
C GLY A 88 -13.03 -10.00 27.85
N ALA A 89 -11.73 -10.08 28.18
CA ALA A 89 -10.74 -9.08 27.80
C ALA A 89 -10.27 -9.21 26.33
N GLY A 90 -10.75 -10.23 25.62
CA GLY A 90 -10.22 -10.59 24.31
C GLY A 90 -8.89 -11.34 24.41
N THR A 91 -8.49 -12.01 23.33
CA THR A 91 -7.19 -12.67 23.23
C THR A 91 -6.76 -12.76 21.78
N ASP A 92 -5.50 -12.44 21.49
CA ASP A 92 -4.95 -12.58 20.13
C ASP A 92 -5.03 -14.02 19.61
N LYS A 93 -5.08 -15.01 20.52
CA LYS A 93 -5.24 -16.42 20.15
C LYS A 93 -6.55 -16.70 19.39
N ALA A 94 -7.60 -15.92 19.62
CA ALA A 94 -8.90 -16.11 18.97
C ALA A 94 -8.92 -15.55 17.54
N MET A 95 -8.06 -14.56 17.22
CA MET A 95 -8.08 -13.84 15.95
C MET A 95 -7.90 -14.75 14.72
N PRO A 96 -6.89 -15.65 14.66
CA PRO A 96 -6.74 -16.52 13.50
C PRO A 96 -7.94 -17.46 13.28
N HIS A 97 -8.66 -17.81 14.34
CA HIS A 97 -9.87 -18.63 14.22
C HIS A 97 -11.07 -17.82 13.68
N TYR A 98 -11.24 -16.56 14.09
CA TYR A 98 -12.25 -15.70 13.46
C TYR A 98 -11.96 -15.48 11.97
N GLU A 99 -10.70 -15.27 11.60
CA GLU A 99 -10.29 -15.08 10.21
C GLU A 99 -10.53 -16.32 9.35
N ALA A 100 -10.13 -17.50 9.85
CA ALA A 100 -10.38 -18.77 9.17
C ALA A 100 -11.87 -19.06 9.02
N ALA A 101 -12.67 -18.85 10.07
CA ALA A 101 -14.13 -19.02 10.00
C ALA A 101 -14.75 -18.10 8.93
N ALA A 102 -14.33 -16.83 8.89
CA ALA A 102 -14.84 -15.87 7.92
C ALA A 102 -14.48 -16.24 6.48
N ALA A 103 -13.26 -16.73 6.25
CA ALA A 103 -12.82 -17.19 4.94
C ALA A 103 -13.66 -18.39 4.45
N LEU A 104 -13.92 -19.37 5.34
CA LEU A 104 -14.73 -20.54 5.03
C LEU A 104 -16.20 -20.18 4.77
N ALA A 105 -16.80 -19.30 5.59
CA ALA A 105 -18.17 -18.81 5.36
C ALA A 105 -18.30 -18.06 4.02
N ARG A 106 -17.33 -17.21 3.70
CA ARG A 106 -17.27 -16.49 2.41
C ARG A 106 -17.15 -17.46 1.23
N ALA A 107 -16.29 -18.47 1.33
CA ALA A 107 -16.11 -19.48 0.29
C ALA A 107 -17.39 -20.32 0.05
N ALA A 108 -18.17 -20.55 1.11
CA ALA A 108 -19.47 -21.21 1.04
C ALA A 108 -20.61 -20.29 0.54
N GLY A 109 -20.36 -18.98 0.40
CA GLY A 109 -21.39 -18.00 0.07
C GLY A 109 -22.41 -17.77 1.21
N ASP A 110 -22.08 -18.16 2.44
CA ASP A 110 -22.95 -18.02 3.61
C ASP A 110 -22.77 -16.63 4.23
N THR A 111 -23.46 -15.64 3.65
CA THR A 111 -23.36 -14.24 4.04
C THR A 111 -23.88 -13.96 5.45
N THR A 112 -24.87 -14.72 5.90
CA THR A 112 -25.42 -14.62 7.25
C THR A 112 -24.39 -15.07 8.28
N LYS A 113 -23.75 -16.23 8.07
CA LYS A 113 -22.69 -16.72 8.94
C LYS A 113 -21.46 -15.83 8.91
N GLU A 114 -21.06 -15.33 7.73
CA GLU A 114 -19.98 -14.35 7.60
C GLU A 114 -20.25 -13.09 8.44
N GLY A 115 -21.50 -12.59 8.42
CA GLY A 115 -21.92 -11.44 9.22
C GLY A 115 -21.80 -11.69 10.73
N MET A 116 -22.24 -12.86 11.20
CA MET A 116 -22.11 -13.27 12.60
C MET A 116 -20.65 -13.37 13.04
N ILE A 117 -19.80 -13.98 12.21
CA ILE A 117 -18.35 -14.10 12.49
C ILE A 117 -17.71 -12.71 12.56
N ALA A 118 -18.02 -11.83 11.62
CA ALA A 118 -17.51 -10.46 11.59
C ALA A 118 -17.93 -9.65 12.83
N LEU A 119 -19.16 -9.84 13.30
CA LEU A 119 -19.67 -9.23 14.53
C LEU A 119 -18.89 -9.71 15.77
N GLY A 120 -18.71 -11.03 15.93
CA GLY A 120 -17.95 -11.61 17.04
C GLY A 120 -16.49 -11.18 17.03
N HIS A 121 -15.87 -11.15 15.84
CA HIS A 121 -14.50 -10.69 15.66
C HIS A 121 -14.34 -9.21 16.03
N GLY A 122 -15.21 -8.34 15.53
CA GLY A 122 -15.20 -6.91 15.83
C GLY A 122 -15.37 -6.61 17.32
N PHE A 123 -16.25 -7.36 18.00
CA PHE A 123 -16.41 -7.27 19.45
C PHE A 123 -15.18 -7.77 20.21
N ALA A 124 -14.56 -8.87 19.80
CA ALA A 124 -13.33 -9.35 20.42
C ALA A 124 -12.17 -8.35 20.27
N LEU A 125 -12.04 -7.72 19.10
CA LEU A 125 -11.06 -6.66 18.83
C LEU A 125 -11.30 -5.42 19.70
N SER A 126 -12.55 -5.03 19.95
CA SER A 126 -12.83 -3.88 20.82
C SER A 126 -12.40 -4.14 22.26
N GLN A 127 -12.58 -5.37 22.75
CA GLN A 127 -12.12 -5.77 24.09
C GLN A 127 -10.58 -5.77 24.19
N LEU A 128 -9.88 -6.06 23.10
CA LEU A 128 -8.41 -5.96 22.99
C LEU A 128 -7.90 -4.51 22.88
N GLY A 129 -8.79 -3.51 22.81
CA GLY A 129 -8.41 -2.11 22.59
C GLY A 129 -8.00 -1.78 21.14
N ARG A 130 -8.21 -2.70 20.20
CA ARG A 130 -7.91 -2.55 18.76
C ARG A 130 -9.05 -1.83 18.04
N ALA A 131 -9.35 -0.60 18.47
CA ALA A 131 -10.56 0.14 18.11
C ALA A 131 -10.75 0.34 16.59
N ALA A 132 -9.67 0.63 15.85
CA ALA A 132 -9.74 0.82 14.40
C ALA A 132 -10.19 -0.46 13.67
N GLU A 133 -9.55 -1.58 13.98
CA GLU A 133 -9.85 -2.89 13.40
C GLU A 133 -11.23 -3.39 13.83
N ALA A 134 -11.60 -3.15 15.10
CA ALA A 134 -12.94 -3.45 15.60
C ALA A 134 -14.02 -2.74 14.78
N ARG A 135 -13.84 -1.44 14.49
CA ARG A 135 -14.77 -0.66 13.67
C ARG A 135 -14.83 -1.16 12.23
N GLU A 136 -13.70 -1.53 11.63
CA GLU A 136 -13.67 -2.11 10.29
C GLU A 136 -14.51 -3.40 10.24
N ARG A 137 -14.25 -4.33 11.16
CA ARG A 137 -14.97 -5.62 11.23
C ARG A 137 -16.45 -5.45 11.56
N LEU A 138 -16.80 -4.56 12.49
CA LEU A 138 -18.19 -4.23 12.80
C LEU A 138 -18.88 -3.55 11.61
N GLY A 139 -18.18 -2.66 10.89
CA GLY A 139 -18.70 -2.02 9.67
C GLY A 139 -18.97 -3.04 8.56
N HIS A 140 -18.13 -4.07 8.44
CA HIS A 140 -18.37 -5.19 7.53
C HIS A 140 -19.59 -6.02 7.96
N ALA A 141 -19.69 -6.36 9.24
CA ALA A 141 -20.86 -7.07 9.79
C ALA A 141 -22.17 -6.31 9.54
N ARG A 142 -22.14 -4.98 9.70
CA ARG A 142 -23.28 -4.09 9.42
C ARG A 142 -23.74 -4.19 7.96
N LYS A 143 -22.80 -4.11 7.01
CA LYS A 143 -23.10 -4.21 5.56
C LYS A 143 -23.74 -5.55 5.20
N LEU A 144 -23.25 -6.65 5.79
CA LEU A 144 -23.82 -7.97 5.59
C LEU A 144 -25.23 -8.09 6.18
N ALA A 145 -25.45 -7.55 7.38
CA ALA A 145 -26.78 -7.50 8.00
C ALA A 145 -27.78 -6.65 7.18
N GLU A 146 -27.35 -5.53 6.61
CA GLU A 146 -28.17 -4.71 5.69
C GLU A 146 -28.54 -5.49 4.43
N ALA A 147 -27.57 -6.18 3.82
CA ALA A 147 -27.81 -7.00 2.63
C ALA A 147 -28.79 -8.16 2.90
N ASP A 148 -28.77 -8.71 4.11
CA ASP A 148 -29.67 -9.78 4.57
C ASP A 148 -31.04 -9.25 5.07
N GLY A 149 -31.24 -7.93 5.12
CA GLY A 149 -32.45 -7.31 5.67
C GLY A 149 -32.64 -7.52 7.18
N ASN A 150 -31.57 -7.85 7.90
CA ASN A 150 -31.58 -8.13 9.34
C ASN A 150 -31.45 -6.83 10.16
N GLU A 151 -32.53 -6.06 10.19
CA GLU A 151 -32.60 -4.78 10.92
C GLU A 151 -32.20 -4.88 12.41
N PRO A 152 -32.61 -5.91 13.18
CA PRO A 152 -32.13 -6.09 14.56
C PRO A 152 -30.61 -6.22 14.68
N ALA A 153 -29.96 -6.92 13.74
CA ALA A 153 -28.50 -7.05 13.72
C ALA A 153 -27.83 -5.72 13.39
N VAL A 154 -28.38 -4.93 12.44
CA VAL A 154 -27.89 -3.58 12.13
C VAL A 154 -27.91 -2.70 13.38
N GLN A 155 -29.04 -2.64 14.09
CA GLN A 155 -29.19 -1.83 15.31
C GLN A 155 -28.28 -2.31 16.45
N PHE A 156 -27.99 -3.61 16.53
CA PHE A 156 -27.03 -4.13 17.49
C PHE A 156 -25.61 -3.70 17.16
N VAL A 157 -25.20 -3.84 15.89
CA VAL A 157 -23.89 -3.40 15.41
C VAL A 157 -23.70 -1.89 15.59
N ASP A 158 -24.72 -1.08 15.32
CA ASP A 158 -24.68 0.37 15.52
C ASP A 158 -24.44 0.76 16.99
N ARG A 159 -25.07 0.03 17.93
CA ARG A 159 -24.80 0.22 19.36
C ARG A 159 -23.36 -0.13 19.71
N LEU A 160 -22.81 -1.21 19.16
CA LEU A 160 -21.41 -1.57 19.38
C LEU A 160 -20.47 -0.54 18.77
N LEU A 161 -20.71 -0.07 17.54
CA LEU A 161 -19.93 0.97 16.89
C LEU A 161 -19.93 2.30 17.65
N THR A 162 -20.99 2.58 18.41
CA THR A 162 -21.06 3.74 19.31
C THR A 162 -20.22 3.55 20.58
N GLN A 163 -20.10 2.30 21.06
CA GLN A 163 -19.36 1.93 22.27
C GLN A 163 -17.86 1.71 22.04
N VAL A 164 -17.48 1.22 20.85
CA VAL A 164 -16.09 1.23 20.41
C VAL A 164 -15.75 2.69 20.23
N ALA A 165 -15.05 3.25 21.23
CA ALA A 165 -14.55 4.62 21.19
C ALA A 165 -14.03 4.86 19.78
N GLU A 166 -14.50 5.93 19.14
CA GLU A 166 -13.82 6.40 17.95
C GLU A 166 -12.34 6.38 18.32
N PRO A 167 -11.46 5.73 17.54
CA PRO A 167 -10.04 6.09 17.66
C PRO A 167 -10.08 7.61 17.67
N PRO A 168 -9.42 8.31 18.62
CA PRO A 168 -9.40 9.75 18.56
C PRO A 168 -9.11 10.02 17.11
N ALA A 169 -10.03 10.70 16.40
CA ALA A 169 -9.73 11.13 15.05
C ALA A 169 -8.36 11.74 15.29
N ALA A 170 -7.31 11.10 14.78
CA ALA A 170 -6.03 11.71 14.86
C ALA A 170 -6.37 12.95 14.04
N GLY A 171 -6.63 14.07 14.73
CA GLY A 171 -7.13 15.26 14.06
C GLY A 171 -6.16 15.50 12.93
N ALA A 172 -6.54 16.23 11.89
CA ALA A 172 -5.57 16.58 10.86
C ALA A 172 -4.20 16.97 11.48
N ASP A 173 -4.24 17.62 12.66
CA ASP A 173 -3.09 17.91 13.53
C ASP A 173 -2.35 16.70 14.13
N ALA A 174 -3.02 15.67 14.64
CA ALA A 174 -2.36 14.48 15.19
C ALA A 174 -1.77 13.60 14.08
N VAL A 175 -2.44 13.41 12.94
CA VAL A 175 -1.84 12.71 11.78
C VAL A 175 -0.61 13.46 11.30
N LYS A 176 -0.71 14.79 11.15
CA LYS A 176 0.43 15.64 10.80
C LYS A 176 1.55 15.58 11.83
N ALA A 177 1.22 15.57 13.13
CA ALA A 177 2.22 15.50 14.19
C ALA A 177 2.94 14.15 14.21
N THR A 178 2.22 13.04 14.11
CA THR A 178 2.78 11.69 14.04
C THR A 178 3.65 11.53 12.80
N TRP A 179 3.16 11.97 11.63
CA TRP A 179 3.95 11.97 10.40
C TRP A 179 5.21 12.81 10.52
N ARG A 180 5.10 14.05 11.01
CA ARG A 180 6.25 14.93 11.20
C ARG A 180 7.30 14.30 12.11
N GLN A 181 6.89 13.77 13.26
CA GLN A 181 7.80 13.10 14.19
C GLN A 181 8.54 11.93 13.52
N PHE A 182 7.81 11.11 12.75
CA PHE A 182 8.40 10.00 12.01
C PHE A 182 9.42 10.50 10.97
N ALA A 183 9.01 11.46 10.13
CA ALA A 183 9.85 11.99 9.05
C ALA A 183 11.11 12.69 9.58
N GLU A 184 11.00 13.47 10.66
CA GLU A 184 12.14 14.10 11.35
C GLU A 184 13.11 13.03 11.90
N THR A 185 12.56 11.97 12.52
CA THR A 185 13.36 10.86 13.04
C THR A 185 14.11 10.15 11.92
N LEU A 186 13.45 9.85 10.80
CA LEU A 186 14.07 9.19 9.65
C LEU A 186 15.11 10.06 8.94
N ALA A 187 14.90 11.38 8.94
CA ALA A 187 15.82 12.37 8.36
C ALA A 187 16.97 12.76 9.31
N THR A 188 16.93 12.34 10.57
CA THR A 188 17.96 12.66 11.56
C THR A 188 19.31 12.10 11.11
N GLY A 189 20.34 12.96 11.07
CA GLY A 189 21.70 12.59 10.66
C GLY A 189 21.91 12.51 9.14
N LYS A 190 20.89 12.82 8.33
CA LYS A 190 20.98 12.85 6.87
C LYS A 190 20.99 14.29 6.35
N PRO A 191 21.77 14.60 5.30
CA PRO A 191 21.78 15.92 4.68
C PRO A 191 20.40 16.35 4.19
N ALA A 192 19.72 15.46 3.47
CA ALA A 192 18.34 15.65 3.04
C ALA A 192 17.65 14.32 2.69
N VAL A 193 16.33 14.26 2.87
CA VAL A 193 15.45 13.12 2.55
C VAL A 193 14.20 13.64 1.86
N LEU A 194 13.82 13.02 0.74
CA LEU A 194 12.57 13.30 0.03
C LEU A 194 11.56 12.19 0.29
N PHE A 195 10.39 12.57 0.78
CA PHE A 195 9.22 11.71 0.83
C PHE A 195 8.31 12.06 -0.34
N THR A 196 8.07 11.11 -1.25
CA THR A 196 7.30 11.35 -2.47
C THR A 196 6.48 10.12 -2.84
N ARG A 197 5.51 10.29 -3.74
CA ARG A 197 4.87 9.17 -4.44
C ARG A 197 5.73 8.80 -5.64
N GLY A 198 6.16 7.54 -5.74
CA GLY A 198 7.11 7.09 -6.77
C GLY A 198 8.56 7.47 -6.46
N SER A 199 9.35 7.71 -7.51
CA SER A 199 10.77 8.04 -7.39
C SER A 199 11.12 9.35 -8.12
N LEU A 200 12.38 9.81 -8.01
CA LEU A 200 12.84 10.96 -8.80
C LEU A 200 12.86 10.65 -10.31
N SER A 201 13.15 9.42 -10.71
CA SER A 201 13.18 8.99 -12.12
C SER A 201 11.80 8.61 -12.65
N ALA A 202 10.89 8.15 -11.79
CA ALA A 202 9.51 7.80 -12.11
C ALA A 202 8.54 8.42 -11.08
N PRO A 203 8.24 9.73 -11.19
CA PRO A 203 7.32 10.38 -10.26
C PRO A 203 5.92 9.82 -10.35
N GLY A 204 5.27 9.57 -9.20
CA GLY A 204 3.95 8.97 -9.14
C GLY A 204 2.78 9.92 -9.45
N ASP A 205 3.02 11.24 -9.38
CA ASP A 205 2.02 12.27 -9.66
C ASP A 205 2.66 13.59 -10.14
N ALA A 206 1.81 14.59 -10.48
CA ALA A 206 2.24 15.87 -11.02
C ALA A 206 3.06 16.72 -10.02
N GLU A 207 2.76 16.65 -8.73
CA GLU A 207 3.49 17.38 -7.69
C GLU A 207 4.87 16.73 -7.45
N ALA A 208 4.94 15.40 -7.46
CA ALA A 208 6.19 14.65 -7.43
C ALA A 208 7.07 14.99 -8.64
N LEU A 209 6.49 15.11 -9.84
CA LEU A 209 7.20 15.54 -11.05
C LEU A 209 7.73 16.97 -10.93
N LYS A 210 6.91 17.90 -10.41
CA LYS A 210 7.33 19.28 -10.14
C LYS A 210 8.52 19.31 -9.17
N GLY A 211 8.44 18.55 -8.07
CA GLY A 211 9.51 18.43 -7.09
C GLY A 211 10.80 17.85 -7.66
N ALA A 212 10.70 16.79 -8.47
CA ALA A 212 11.85 16.18 -9.13
C ALA A 212 12.55 17.16 -10.08
N ARG A 213 11.79 17.92 -10.89
CA ARG A 213 12.33 18.97 -11.78
C ARG A 213 13.05 20.06 -10.99
N LEU A 214 12.45 20.53 -9.90
CA LEU A 214 13.05 21.58 -9.06
C LEU A 214 14.35 21.12 -8.39
N LEU A 215 14.39 19.88 -7.88
CA LEU A 215 15.61 19.30 -7.30
C LEU A 215 16.74 19.16 -8.34
N ARG A 216 16.40 18.74 -9.56
CA ARG A 216 17.37 18.67 -10.67
C ARG A 216 17.90 20.05 -11.05
N ALA A 217 17.03 21.06 -11.16
CA ALA A 217 17.42 22.43 -11.44
C ALA A 217 18.34 23.00 -10.33
N ALA A 218 18.12 22.61 -9.07
CA ALA A 218 19.01 22.92 -7.96
C ALA A 218 20.37 22.18 -8.04
N GLY A 219 20.56 21.27 -8.99
CA GLY A 219 21.76 20.44 -9.17
C GLY A 219 21.82 19.23 -8.24
N CYS A 220 20.68 18.79 -7.69
CA CYS A 220 20.62 17.59 -6.87
C CYS A 220 20.46 16.35 -7.75
N SER A 221 21.55 15.59 -7.91
CA SER A 221 21.57 14.33 -8.67
C SER A 221 21.48 13.08 -7.80
N LYS A 222 21.75 13.22 -6.49
CA LYS A 222 21.68 12.13 -5.53
C LYS A 222 21.04 12.60 -4.24
N LEU A 223 19.86 12.05 -3.96
CA LEU A 223 19.08 12.33 -2.77
C LEU A 223 18.52 11.01 -2.24
N GLU A 224 18.40 10.88 -0.92
CA GLU A 224 17.66 9.76 -0.36
C GLU A 224 16.17 9.98 -0.59
N VAL A 225 15.53 9.02 -1.27
CA VAL A 225 14.12 9.08 -1.63
C VAL A 225 13.38 7.94 -0.93
N VAL A 226 12.29 8.27 -0.28
CA VAL A 226 11.35 7.34 0.33
C VAL A 226 10.06 7.42 -0.46
N ASP A 227 9.75 6.35 -1.19
CA ASP A 227 8.43 6.19 -1.79
C ASP A 227 7.42 5.85 -0.68
N VAL A 228 6.44 6.72 -0.47
CA VAL A 228 5.41 6.53 0.56
C VAL A 228 4.31 5.56 0.11
N CYS A 229 4.29 5.18 -1.17
CA CYS A 229 3.33 4.22 -1.72
C CYS A 229 3.82 2.77 -1.62
N GLU A 230 5.13 2.52 -1.54
CA GLU A 230 5.69 1.18 -1.48
C GLU A 230 5.87 0.71 -0.03
N PRO A 231 5.35 -0.48 0.34
CA PRO A 231 5.64 -1.06 1.64
C PRO A 231 7.12 -1.46 1.68
N GLY A 232 7.85 -0.97 2.69
CA GLY A 232 9.27 -1.24 2.84
C GLY A 232 9.77 -0.97 4.24
N PRO A 233 11.04 -1.30 4.55
CA PRO A 233 11.63 -1.07 5.88
C PRO A 233 11.62 0.42 6.29
N ASN A 234 11.41 1.31 5.33
CA ASN A 234 11.36 2.76 5.52
C ASN A 234 9.94 3.30 5.77
N VAL A 235 8.88 2.47 5.73
CA VAL A 235 7.50 2.86 6.08
C VAL A 235 6.93 1.79 7.04
N PRO A 236 6.84 2.08 8.35
CA PRO A 236 6.30 1.15 9.34
C PRO A 236 4.90 0.64 8.96
N GLU A 237 4.53 -0.58 9.37
CA GLU A 237 3.21 -1.16 9.09
C GLU A 237 2.04 -0.25 9.54
N GLY A 238 2.21 0.52 10.62
CA GLY A 238 1.21 1.48 11.10
C GLY A 238 1.05 2.76 10.25
N LEU A 239 1.87 2.95 9.22
CA LEU A 239 1.85 4.10 8.32
C LEU A 239 1.40 3.73 6.89
N GLN A 240 0.96 2.49 6.67
CA GLN A 240 0.39 2.04 5.41
C GLN A 240 -0.89 2.84 5.09
N GLY A 241 -0.97 3.38 3.86
CA GLY A 241 -2.09 4.23 3.42
C GLY A 241 -1.93 5.74 3.72
N LEU A 242 -0.81 6.18 4.30
CA LEU A 242 -0.55 7.63 4.48
C LEU A 242 -0.43 8.39 3.15
N ALA A 243 0.04 7.72 2.10
CA ALA A 243 0.09 8.28 0.76
C ALA A 243 -1.29 8.78 0.28
N ASP A 244 -2.37 8.16 0.76
CA ASP A 244 -3.76 8.50 0.41
C ASP A 244 -4.44 9.36 1.48
N SER A 245 -3.71 9.74 2.55
CA SER A 245 -4.27 10.56 3.62
C SER A 245 -4.65 11.95 3.09
N PRO A 246 -5.90 12.41 3.29
CA PRO A 246 -6.30 13.77 2.90
C PRO A 246 -5.67 14.85 3.78
N HIS A 247 -4.94 14.47 4.82
CA HIS A 247 -4.32 15.38 5.79
C HIS A 247 -2.85 15.65 5.51
N LEU A 248 -2.23 14.90 4.59
CA LEU A 248 -0.85 15.05 4.19
C LEU A 248 -0.76 15.39 2.71
N THR A 249 0.23 16.19 2.37
CA THR A 249 0.58 16.48 0.99
C THR A 249 1.97 15.94 0.70
N PHE A 250 2.19 15.46 -0.51
CA PHE A 250 3.47 14.99 -1.01
C PHE A 250 3.74 15.70 -2.34
N PRO A 251 5.02 15.96 -2.69
CA PRO A 251 6.23 15.55 -1.97
C PRO A 251 6.60 16.45 -0.77
N GLN A 252 7.26 15.88 0.23
CA GLN A 252 7.83 16.60 1.38
C GLN A 252 9.35 16.43 1.42
N LEU A 253 10.07 17.53 1.52
CA LEU A 253 11.52 17.55 1.59
C LEU A 253 11.97 17.89 3.01
N PHE A 254 12.81 17.05 3.59
CA PHE A 254 13.46 17.29 4.88
C PHE A 254 14.94 17.58 4.64
N VAL A 255 15.46 18.65 5.24
CA VAL A 255 16.84 19.10 5.10
C VAL A 255 17.44 19.23 6.50
N ALA A 256 18.56 18.57 6.75
CA ALA A 256 19.20 18.50 8.08
C ALA A 256 18.22 18.11 9.22
N GLY A 257 17.33 17.15 8.94
CA GLY A 257 16.33 16.66 9.90
C GLY A 257 15.09 17.55 10.08
N GLN A 258 14.96 18.67 9.36
CA GLN A 258 13.81 19.57 9.46
C GLN A 258 13.01 19.61 8.16
N GLY A 259 11.67 19.63 8.28
CA GLY A 259 10.79 19.76 7.13
C GLY A 259 10.90 21.15 6.48
N LEU A 260 11.12 21.18 5.17
CA LEU A 260 11.18 22.41 4.39
C LEU A 260 9.78 22.74 3.84
N GLU A 261 9.07 23.61 4.55
CA GLU A 261 7.71 24.03 4.14
C GLU A 261 7.74 24.83 2.83
N ALA A 262 6.73 24.61 1.98
CA ALA A 262 6.55 25.30 0.69
C ALA A 262 7.77 25.26 -0.25
N TRP A 263 8.61 24.21 -0.15
CA TRP A 263 9.83 24.08 -0.95
C TRP A 263 9.58 24.01 -2.47
N LEU A 264 8.37 23.64 -2.91
CA LEU A 264 7.99 23.63 -4.33
C LEU A 264 7.79 25.03 -4.91
N GLU A 265 7.72 26.06 -4.07
CA GLU A 265 7.51 27.46 -4.47
C GLU A 265 8.80 28.29 -4.39
N VAL A 266 9.91 27.71 -3.92
CA VAL A 266 11.21 28.41 -3.85
C VAL A 266 11.95 28.30 -5.18
N SER A 267 12.83 29.26 -5.48
CA SER A 267 13.64 29.18 -6.68
C SER A 267 14.66 28.03 -6.61
N ALA A 268 15.07 27.51 -7.77
CA ALA A 268 16.11 26.48 -7.83
C ALA A 268 17.43 26.94 -7.19
N ALA A 269 17.77 28.23 -7.31
CA ALA A 269 18.95 28.82 -6.68
C ALA A 269 18.85 28.83 -5.14
N ASP A 270 17.70 29.23 -4.59
CA ASP A 270 17.49 29.23 -3.13
C ASP A 270 17.47 27.80 -2.58
N LEU A 271 16.85 26.87 -3.30
CA LEU A 271 16.84 25.47 -2.92
C LEU A 271 18.26 24.90 -2.92
N ARG A 272 19.06 25.22 -3.94
CA ARG A 272 20.46 24.83 -4.06
C ARG A 272 21.27 25.33 -2.85
N GLU A 273 21.12 26.59 -2.48
CA GLU A 273 21.82 27.15 -1.32
C GLU A 273 21.49 26.39 -0.04
N ARG A 274 20.19 26.12 0.20
CA ARG A 274 19.72 25.39 1.39
C ARG A 274 20.25 23.96 1.43
N LEU A 275 20.19 23.24 0.31
CA LEU A 275 20.71 21.87 0.19
C LEU A 275 22.23 21.85 0.38
N GLY A 276 22.95 22.82 -0.19
CA GLY A 276 24.40 22.93 -0.06
C GLY A 276 24.83 23.21 1.38
N ALA A 277 24.12 24.11 2.07
CA ALA A 277 24.35 24.39 3.49
C ALA A 277 24.15 23.16 4.38
N ALA A 278 23.26 22.24 3.99
CA ALA A 278 23.01 20.98 4.68
C ALA A 278 24.00 19.85 4.32
N GLY A 279 24.95 20.10 3.41
CA GLY A 279 25.95 19.12 3.00
C GLY A 279 25.46 18.13 1.93
N VAL A 280 24.39 18.44 1.21
CA VAL A 280 23.97 17.65 0.05
C VAL A 280 25.01 17.83 -1.07
N ALA A 281 25.40 16.72 -1.70
CA ALA A 281 26.28 16.77 -2.87
C ALA A 281 25.51 17.33 -4.07
N LEU A 282 25.94 18.50 -4.57
CA LEU A 282 25.28 19.20 -5.66
C LEU A 282 26.21 19.27 -6.87
N GLY A 283 25.73 18.83 -8.02
CA GLY A 283 26.41 19.01 -9.31
C GLY A 283 26.36 20.47 -9.78
N GLU A 284 26.90 20.76 -10.96
CA GLU A 284 26.64 22.05 -11.60
C GLU A 284 25.12 22.21 -11.77
N PRO A 285 24.54 23.39 -11.45
CA PRO A 285 23.14 23.62 -11.71
C PRO A 285 22.93 23.39 -13.20
N ALA A 286 21.95 22.56 -13.56
CA ALA A 286 21.51 22.51 -14.94
C ALA A 286 21.13 23.93 -15.30
N ALA A 287 21.89 24.59 -16.19
CA ALA A 287 21.46 25.88 -16.69
C ALA A 287 20.04 25.68 -17.23
N ASP A 288 19.13 26.62 -16.98
CA ASP A 288 17.76 26.55 -17.53
C ASP A 288 17.76 26.33 -19.06
N ASP A 289 18.90 26.61 -19.71
CA ASP A 289 19.19 26.43 -21.14
C ASP A 289 20.37 25.48 -21.45
N ALA A 290 20.87 24.69 -20.49
CA ALA A 290 21.80 23.62 -20.84
C ALA A 290 20.98 22.62 -21.66
N GLU A 291 21.12 22.71 -22.99
CA GLU A 291 20.55 21.74 -23.92
C GLU A 291 20.77 20.38 -23.29
N PRO A 292 19.69 19.61 -23.01
CA PRO A 292 19.85 18.24 -22.64
C PRO A 292 20.87 17.65 -23.60
N CYS A 293 21.78 16.79 -23.15
CA CYS A 293 22.72 16.06 -24.03
C CYS A 293 22.04 15.26 -25.19
N HIS A 294 20.72 15.43 -25.35
CA HIS A 294 19.68 14.75 -26.07
C HIS A 294 18.97 15.73 -27.04
N GLY A 295 19.48 16.98 -27.16
CA GLY A 295 18.90 18.02 -27.99
C GLY A 295 18.70 17.54 -29.43
N GLY A 296 17.61 18.00 -30.06
CA GLY A 296 17.19 17.54 -31.38
C GLY A 296 18.28 17.60 -32.47
N ALA A 297 19.32 18.40 -32.27
CA ALA A 297 20.51 18.43 -33.12
C ALA A 297 21.19 17.06 -33.28
N ALA A 298 21.31 16.24 -32.22
CA ALA A 298 21.97 14.93 -32.28
C ALA A 298 21.22 13.92 -33.17
N PHE A 299 19.90 14.09 -33.30
CA PHE A 299 19.01 13.24 -34.09
C PHE A 299 18.54 13.91 -35.38
N SER A 300 18.99 15.13 -35.68
CA SER A 300 18.55 15.90 -36.84
C SER A 300 18.94 15.28 -38.18
N GLU A 301 20.01 14.49 -38.21
CA GLU A 301 20.44 13.79 -39.43
C GLU A 301 19.55 12.58 -39.71
N GLY A 302 18.70 12.67 -40.74
CA GLY A 302 17.88 11.55 -41.22
C GLY A 302 16.54 11.37 -40.53
N LEU A 303 16.13 12.29 -39.65
CA LEU A 303 14.77 12.37 -39.09
C LEU A 303 14.09 13.66 -39.56
N GLU A 304 12.77 13.60 -39.72
CA GLU A 304 11.94 14.77 -40.01
C GLU A 304 11.89 15.71 -38.79
N PRO A 305 11.67 17.03 -38.98
CA PRO A 305 11.65 18.00 -37.88
C PRO A 305 10.68 17.65 -36.74
N TRP A 306 9.54 17.03 -37.06
CA TRP A 306 8.57 16.60 -36.05
C TRP A 306 9.01 15.32 -35.31
N GLU A 307 9.74 14.43 -35.97
CA GLU A 307 10.33 13.23 -35.35
C GLU A 307 11.41 13.63 -34.36
N VAL A 308 12.27 14.57 -34.74
CA VAL A 308 13.28 15.17 -33.86
C VAL A 308 12.62 15.78 -32.62
N ALA A 309 11.55 16.55 -32.81
CA ALA A 309 10.81 17.15 -31.70
C ALA A 309 10.10 16.10 -30.83
N LEU A 310 9.62 15.00 -31.41
CA LEU A 310 9.06 13.87 -30.66
C LEU A 310 10.13 13.17 -29.82
N VAL A 311 11.31 12.89 -30.38
CA VAL A 311 12.46 12.34 -29.66
C VAL A 311 12.84 13.24 -28.49
N GLU A 312 12.86 14.55 -28.70
CA GLU A 312 13.12 15.53 -27.65
C GLU A 312 12.10 15.42 -26.50
N LEU A 313 10.80 15.36 -26.81
CA LEU A 313 9.73 15.23 -25.82
C LEU A 313 9.81 13.90 -25.06
N VAL A 314 10.10 12.80 -25.75
CA VAL A 314 10.26 11.47 -25.12
C VAL A 314 11.53 11.42 -24.26
N SER A 315 12.60 12.09 -24.67
CA SER A 315 13.83 12.18 -23.88
C SER A 315 13.64 12.91 -22.55
N LYS A 316 12.72 13.90 -22.53
CA LYS A 316 12.43 14.72 -21.35
C LYS A 316 11.39 14.08 -20.43
N ASP A 317 10.32 13.55 -21.00
CA ASP A 317 9.13 13.14 -20.24
C ASP A 317 8.83 11.63 -20.34
N GLY A 318 9.72 10.85 -20.95
CA GLY A 318 9.53 9.42 -21.17
C GLY A 318 8.52 9.08 -22.26
N ALA A 319 8.46 7.78 -22.60
CA ALA A 319 7.44 7.26 -23.49
C ALA A 319 6.07 7.26 -22.78
N GLY A 320 5.02 7.66 -23.49
CA GLY A 320 3.68 7.83 -22.94
C GLY A 320 3.21 9.28 -22.98
N ASP A 321 2.06 9.54 -22.34
CA ASP A 321 1.34 10.82 -22.39
C ASP A 321 1.29 11.44 -23.80
N TRP A 322 0.89 10.61 -24.76
CA TRP A 322 0.89 10.96 -26.18
C TRP A 322 -0.06 12.11 -26.50
N ALA A 323 -1.09 12.31 -25.67
CA ALA A 323 -2.02 13.43 -25.80
C ALA A 323 -1.37 14.78 -25.47
N ALA A 324 -0.59 14.87 -24.37
CA ALA A 324 0.15 16.08 -24.07
C ALA A 324 1.24 16.35 -25.12
N LYS A 325 1.99 15.32 -25.52
CA LYS A 325 3.02 15.45 -26.55
C LYS A 325 2.45 15.88 -27.90
N ALA A 326 1.27 15.37 -28.28
CA ALA A 326 0.51 15.82 -29.44
C ALA A 326 0.20 17.32 -29.40
N ALA A 327 -0.29 17.81 -28.26
CA ALA A 327 -0.59 19.22 -28.07
C ALA A 327 0.67 20.08 -28.20
N SER A 328 1.78 19.67 -27.59
CA SER A 328 3.07 20.39 -27.67
C SER A 328 3.63 20.45 -29.10
N LEU A 329 3.49 19.38 -29.90
CA LEU A 329 3.93 19.38 -31.29
C LEU A 329 3.06 20.31 -32.17
N LYS A 330 1.74 20.31 -31.96
CA LYS A 330 0.81 21.25 -32.62
C LYS A 330 1.15 22.71 -32.28
N GLU A 331 1.43 23.01 -31.02
CA GLU A 331 1.80 24.36 -30.57
C GLU A 331 3.11 24.85 -31.21
N LYS A 332 4.08 23.96 -31.39
CA LYS A 332 5.32 24.26 -32.12
C LYS A 332 5.13 24.51 -33.62
N GLY A 333 3.90 24.41 -34.14
CA GLY A 333 3.58 24.62 -35.56
C GLY A 333 4.20 23.59 -36.49
N LEU A 334 4.69 22.47 -35.93
CA LEU A 334 5.16 21.35 -36.71
C LEU A 334 3.92 20.71 -37.32
N SER A 335 3.95 20.49 -38.63
CA SER A 335 2.99 19.63 -39.32
C SER A 335 3.74 18.35 -39.68
N GLY A 336 3.14 17.19 -39.42
CA GLY A 336 3.51 16.01 -40.18
C GLY A 336 3.31 16.40 -41.64
N GLY A 337 4.34 16.27 -42.49
CA GLY A 337 4.22 16.62 -43.91
C GLY A 337 3.13 15.80 -44.62
N GLN A 338 3.21 15.68 -45.95
CA GLN A 338 2.22 14.89 -46.70
C GLN A 338 2.05 13.44 -46.21
N ASP A 339 3.05 12.89 -45.51
CA ASP A 339 3.08 11.53 -44.96
C ASP A 339 3.21 11.48 -43.42
N GLY A 340 3.15 12.62 -42.73
CA GLY A 340 3.29 12.64 -41.26
C GLY A 340 1.98 12.30 -40.55
N PRO A 341 2.05 11.77 -39.31
CA PRO A 341 0.85 11.46 -38.55
C PRO A 341 0.05 12.74 -38.26
N GLU A 342 -1.28 12.65 -38.32
CA GLU A 342 -2.10 13.60 -37.57
C GLU A 342 -1.60 13.54 -36.11
N PHE A 343 -1.28 14.68 -35.48
CA PHE A 343 -0.80 14.71 -34.09
C PHE A 343 -1.93 14.39 -33.12
N GLU A 344 -2.42 13.17 -33.20
CA GLU A 344 -3.35 12.53 -32.29
C GLU A 344 -2.56 11.48 -31.48
N ALA A 345 -2.98 11.27 -30.23
CA ALA A 345 -2.25 10.45 -29.27
C ALA A 345 -1.88 9.06 -29.83
N ALA A 346 -2.85 8.34 -30.42
CA ALA A 346 -2.64 6.99 -30.97
C ALA A 346 -1.69 6.97 -32.19
N ALA A 347 -1.69 8.04 -32.99
CA ALA A 347 -0.82 8.15 -34.16
C ALA A 347 0.63 8.44 -33.75
N LEU A 348 0.81 9.26 -32.70
CA LEU A 348 2.10 9.54 -32.08
C LEU A 348 2.70 8.31 -31.39
N GLU A 349 1.88 7.52 -30.70
CA GLU A 349 2.31 6.24 -30.14
C GLU A 349 2.79 5.28 -31.25
N SER A 350 2.00 5.17 -32.32
CA SER A 350 2.36 4.34 -33.48
C SER A 350 3.62 4.85 -34.19
N ALA A 351 3.81 6.17 -34.24
CA ALA A 351 5.02 6.80 -34.79
C ALA A 351 6.24 6.50 -33.90
N TRP A 352 6.11 6.65 -32.59
CA TRP A 352 7.18 6.31 -31.65
C TRP A 352 7.59 4.85 -31.75
N ALA A 353 6.64 3.92 -31.89
CA ALA A 353 6.94 2.50 -32.07
C ALA A 353 7.80 2.21 -33.31
N ARG A 354 7.66 3.00 -34.39
CA ARG A 354 8.50 2.91 -35.60
C ARG A 354 9.85 3.62 -35.43
N LEU A 355 9.86 4.72 -34.68
CA LEU A 355 11.03 5.59 -34.50
C LEU A 355 12.01 5.05 -33.45
N ALA A 356 11.52 4.39 -32.41
CA ALA A 356 12.31 3.91 -31.29
C ALA A 356 13.47 2.97 -31.70
N PRO A 357 13.31 2.02 -32.65
CA PRO A 357 14.43 1.23 -33.15
C PRO A 357 15.52 2.06 -33.84
N VAL A 358 15.13 3.09 -34.61
CA VAL A 358 16.07 3.98 -35.32
C VAL A 358 16.84 4.85 -34.31
N VAL A 359 16.14 5.36 -33.29
CA VAL A 359 16.75 6.12 -32.19
C VAL A 359 17.71 5.23 -31.40
N ARG A 360 17.33 3.97 -31.12
CA ARG A 360 18.20 2.99 -30.46
C ARG A 360 19.48 2.74 -31.25
N GLU A 361 19.38 2.49 -32.55
CA GLU A 361 20.54 2.26 -33.42
C GLU A 361 21.48 3.48 -33.43
N LYS A 362 20.93 4.70 -33.50
CA LYS A 362 21.72 5.94 -33.39
C LYS A 362 22.43 6.06 -32.05
N LEU A 363 21.75 5.76 -30.94
CA LEU A 363 22.35 5.77 -29.60
C LEU A 363 23.49 4.73 -29.46
N GLU A 364 23.36 3.56 -30.11
CA GLU A 364 24.40 2.52 -30.11
C GLU A 364 25.60 2.87 -31.02
N THR A 365 25.38 3.64 -32.09
CA THR A 365 26.39 3.89 -33.14
C THR A 365 27.04 5.27 -33.09
N GLN A 366 26.46 6.28 -32.42
CA GLN A 366 27.08 7.60 -32.27
C GLN A 366 28.14 7.59 -31.16
N PRO A 367 29.43 7.81 -31.48
CA PRO A 367 30.51 7.75 -30.51
C PRO A 367 30.63 8.98 -29.60
N GLU A 368 30.08 10.12 -30.02
CA GLU A 368 30.18 11.39 -29.28
C GLU A 368 28.89 12.21 -29.43
N MET A 369 28.21 12.45 -28.31
CA MET A 369 27.13 13.43 -28.21
C MET A 369 27.73 14.85 -28.15
N PRO A 370 26.93 15.91 -28.37
CA PRO A 370 27.42 17.30 -28.27
C PRO A 370 28.08 17.65 -26.93
N CYS A 371 27.78 16.89 -25.86
CA CYS A 371 28.40 17.03 -24.55
C CYS A 371 29.78 16.34 -24.42
N GLY A 372 30.33 15.77 -25.49
CA GLY A 372 31.63 15.08 -25.49
C GLY A 372 31.61 13.69 -24.84
N HIS A 373 30.44 13.15 -24.52
CA HIS A 373 30.27 11.80 -23.98
C HIS A 373 29.49 10.94 -24.96
N SER A 374 29.77 9.63 -24.99
CA SER A 374 28.86 8.67 -25.61
C SER A 374 27.65 8.45 -24.69
N CYS A 375 26.54 7.95 -25.21
CA CYS A 375 25.39 7.60 -24.35
C CYS A 375 25.75 6.53 -23.30
N ASN A 376 26.76 5.69 -23.57
CA ASN A 376 27.27 4.70 -22.62
C ASN A 376 28.20 5.30 -21.56
N THR A 377 28.82 6.46 -21.82
CA THR A 377 29.70 7.15 -20.87
C THR A 377 29.06 8.42 -20.32
N CYS A 378 27.77 8.64 -20.60
CA CYS A 378 27.05 9.83 -20.17
C CYS A 378 26.83 9.78 -18.64
N PRO A 379 27.37 10.76 -17.88
CA PRO A 379 27.21 10.78 -16.42
C PRO A 379 25.74 10.88 -15.98
N THR A 380 24.88 11.40 -16.85
CA THR A 380 23.44 11.57 -16.62
C THR A 380 22.60 10.54 -17.38
N LYS A 381 23.18 9.41 -17.82
CA LYS A 381 22.48 8.32 -18.53
C LYS A 381 21.22 7.87 -17.77
N HIS A 382 21.28 7.82 -16.45
CA HIS A 382 20.15 7.42 -15.59
C HIS A 382 19.00 8.43 -15.54
N ASP A 383 19.23 9.69 -15.93
CA ASP A 383 18.20 10.73 -16.01
C ASP A 383 17.57 10.81 -17.41
N CYS A 384 18.17 10.14 -18.40
CA CYS A 384 17.72 10.16 -19.78
C CYS A 384 16.61 9.13 -19.98
N GLN A 385 15.37 9.60 -19.99
CA GLN A 385 14.17 8.77 -20.20
C GLN A 385 14.15 8.09 -21.57
N LEU A 386 15.02 8.54 -22.49
CA LEU A 386 15.15 7.94 -23.81
C LEU A 386 15.65 6.49 -23.74
N HIS A 387 16.55 6.15 -22.80
CA HIS A 387 17.06 4.79 -22.65
C HIS A 387 15.96 3.81 -22.22
N ASP A 388 15.09 4.23 -21.30
CA ASP A 388 13.95 3.43 -20.88
C ASP A 388 12.92 3.31 -22.02
N ALA A 389 12.68 4.43 -22.72
CA ALA A 389 11.73 4.51 -23.83
C ALA A 389 12.12 3.69 -25.06
N VAL A 390 13.42 3.55 -25.36
CA VAL A 390 13.90 2.73 -26.48
C VAL A 390 14.28 1.32 -26.08
N GLY A 391 14.24 0.96 -24.80
CA GLY A 391 14.68 -0.34 -24.25
C GLY A 391 16.20 -0.47 -24.11
N HIS A 392 16.66 -1.54 -23.43
CA HIS A 392 18.07 -1.74 -23.02
C HIS A 392 19.07 -1.48 -24.17
N VAL A 393 19.77 -0.35 -24.10
CA VAL A 393 20.91 -0.01 -24.95
C VAL A 393 22.14 -0.69 -24.35
N ARG A 394 22.84 -1.51 -25.13
CA ARG A 394 23.99 -2.29 -24.65
C ARG A 394 25.06 -1.38 -24.06
N ASP A 395 25.40 -1.61 -22.80
CA ASP A 395 26.47 -0.89 -22.12
C ASP A 395 27.83 -1.49 -22.46
N ILE A 396 28.92 -0.76 -22.21
CA ILE A 396 30.29 -1.26 -22.35
C ILE A 396 30.54 -2.49 -21.46
N GLU A 397 29.82 -2.59 -20.33
CA GLU A 397 29.83 -3.76 -19.45
C GLU A 397 29.15 -4.99 -20.10
N ASP A 398 28.18 -4.77 -20.99
CA ASP A 398 27.54 -5.84 -21.79
C ASP A 398 28.42 -6.29 -22.97
N LEU A 399 29.37 -5.45 -23.38
CA LEU A 399 30.30 -5.71 -24.48
C LEU A 399 31.58 -6.42 -24.02
N ALA A 400 31.82 -6.55 -22.71
CA ALA A 400 32.94 -7.34 -22.20
C ALA A 400 32.73 -8.82 -22.57
N PRO A 401 33.72 -9.51 -23.19
CA PRO A 401 33.59 -10.92 -23.48
C PRO A 401 33.38 -11.66 -22.17
N LYS A 402 32.22 -12.30 -22.01
CA LYS A 402 31.93 -13.18 -20.88
C LYS A 402 33.01 -14.26 -20.88
N GLY A 403 33.95 -14.15 -19.94
CA GLY A 403 35.09 -15.05 -19.85
C GLY A 403 34.60 -16.50 -19.80
N HIS A 404 35.07 -17.31 -20.75
CA HIS A 404 34.91 -18.76 -20.78
C HIS A 404 35.93 -19.45 -19.88
#